data_AF-A0A2E8CZG4-F1
#
_entry.id   AF-A0A2E8CZG4-F1
#
_cell.length_a   1.000
_cell.length_b   1.000
_cell.length_c   1.000
_cell.angle_alpha   90.00
_cell.angle_beta   90.00
_cell.angle_gamma   90.00
#
_symmetry.space_group_name_H-M   'P 1'
#
loop_
_entity.id
_entity.type
_entity.pdbx_description
1 polymer ?
#
loop_
_entity_poly.entity_id
_entity_poly.type
_entity_poly.pdbx_seq_one_letter_code
_entity_poly.pdbx_strand_id
1 'polypeptide(L)' 'MAVTYCPLCDSCAVFDRRTPMGEREFGVSGLLYNSNVLMYDRGGEADSLWSKVMTKGVSGPAARKLP' A
#
# COMPACT_ATOMS: atom_id res chain seq x y z
N MET A 1 6.59 10.35 4.23
CA MET A 1 5.11 10.34 4.31
C MET A 1 4.54 10.17 2.90
N ALA A 2 3.43 9.45 2.78
CA ALA A 2 2.66 9.32 1.54
C ALA A 2 1.20 9.69 1.80
N VAL A 3 0.59 10.44 0.88
CA VAL A 3 -0.82 10.84 0.90
C VAL A 3 -1.52 10.11 -0.24
N THR A 4 -2.64 9.46 0.04
CA THR A 4 -3.41 8.71 -0.96
C THR A 4 -4.88 9.07 -0.89
N TYR A 5 -5.54 9.03 -2.04
CA TYR A 5 -6.96 9.31 -2.19
C TYR A 5 -7.61 8.20 -3.02
N CYS A 6 -8.74 7.68 -2.55
CA CYS A 6 -9.56 6.72 -3.27
C CYS A 6 -10.85 7.41 -3.73
N PRO A 7 -11.01 7.71 -5.04
CA PRO A 7 -12.21 8.37 -5.54
C PRO A 7 -13.46 7.49 -5.41
N LEU A 8 -13.31 6.16 -5.39
CA LEU A 8 -14.44 5.23 -5.25
C LEU A 8 -15.04 5.23 -3.84
N CYS A 9 -14.25 5.57 -2.83
CA CYS A 9 -14.64 5.50 -1.41
C CYS A 9 -14.62 6.86 -0.73
N ASP A 10 -14.46 7.94 -1.50
CA ASP A 10 -14.32 9.33 -1.02
C ASP A 10 -13.45 9.44 0.25
N SER A 11 -12.25 8.85 0.20
CA SER A 11 -11.42 8.71 1.40
C SER A 11 -9.94 8.94 1.15
N CYS A 12 -9.34 9.76 2.01
CA CYS A 12 -7.92 10.05 2.08
C CYS A 12 -7.23 9.24 3.18
N ALA A 13 -5.97 8.89 2.98
CA ALA A 13 -5.11 8.31 4.00
C ALA A 13 -3.70 8.93 3.92
N VAL A 14 -3.08 9.16 5.08
CA VAL A 14 -1.68 9.58 5.20
C VAL A 14 -0.96 8.53 6.03
N PHE A 15 0.16 8.03 5.53
CA PHE A 15 0.94 7.03 6.27
C PHE A 15 2.45 7.22 6.08
N ASP A 16 3.21 6.70 7.04
CA ASP A 16 4.65 6.64 6.93
C ASP A 16 5.05 5.59 5.89
N ARG A 17 5.89 6.01 4.94
CA ARG A 17 6.39 5.15 3.85
C ARG A 17 7.69 4.43 4.22
N ARG A 18 8.21 4.69 5.43
CA ARG A 18 9.36 3.98 5.99
C ARG A 18 8.88 2.66 6.58
N THR A 19 9.42 1.58 6.06
CA THR A 19 9.11 0.22 6.49
C THR A 19 10.41 -0.46 6.91
N PRO A 20 10.37 -1.61 7.61
CA PRO A 20 11.57 -2.42 7.87
C PRO A 20 12.29 -2.86 6.58
N MET A 21 11.63 -2.78 5.42
CA MET A 21 12.21 -3.11 4.12
C MET A 21 12.80 -1.89 3.39
N GLY A 22 12.87 -0.74 4.06
CA GLY A 22 13.31 0.53 3.52
C GLY A 22 12.17 1.49 3.23
N GLU A 23 12.52 2.61 2.60
CA GLU A 23 11.54 3.59 2.15
C GLU A 23 10.81 3.08 0.91
N ARG A 24 9.52 3.36 0.80
CA ARG A 24 8.63 2.87 -0.25
C ARG A 24 8.08 4.00 -1.10
N GLU A 25 7.79 3.72 -2.36
CA GLU A 25 7.11 4.65 -3.26
C GLU A 25 5.84 4.00 -3.78
N PHE A 26 4.67 4.53 -3.43
CA PHE A 26 3.42 3.84 -3.74
C PHE A 26 2.81 4.32 -5.05
N GLY A 27 2.38 3.39 -5.90
CA GLY A 27 1.47 3.61 -7.03
C GLY A 27 0.10 2.97 -6.79
N VAL A 28 -0.89 3.30 -7.61
CA VAL A 28 -2.24 2.70 -7.55
C VAL A 28 -2.29 1.50 -8.48
N SER A 29 -2.65 0.31 -7.97
CA SER A 29 -2.63 -0.92 -8.77
C SER A 29 -3.88 -1.13 -9.65
N GLY A 30 -4.94 -0.37 -9.41
CA GLY A 30 -6.26 -0.60 -10.02
C GLY A 30 -7.03 -1.79 -9.40
N LEU A 31 -6.45 -2.50 -8.44
CA LEU A 31 -7.10 -3.60 -7.74
C LEU A 31 -7.83 -3.09 -6.49
N LEU A 32 -8.92 -3.79 -6.14
CA LEU A 32 -9.72 -3.51 -4.96
C LEU A 32 -9.64 -4.65 -3.95
N TYR A 33 -9.60 -4.30 -2.68
CA TYR A 33 -9.75 -5.22 -1.55
C TYR A 33 -10.75 -4.60 -0.56
N ASN A 34 -11.87 -5.30 -0.30
CA ASN A 34 -12.99 -4.77 0.49
C ASN A 34 -13.37 -3.34 0.03
N SER A 35 -13.58 -3.19 -1.27
CA SER A 35 -13.89 -1.92 -1.96
C SER A 35 -12.81 -0.84 -1.89
N ASN A 36 -11.65 -1.08 -1.28
CA ASN A 36 -10.56 -0.11 -1.17
C ASN A 36 -9.44 -0.39 -2.18
N VAL A 37 -8.91 0.67 -2.78
CA VAL A 37 -7.75 0.57 -3.69
C VAL A 37 -6.53 0.00 -2.97
N LEU A 38 -5.89 -0.95 -3.63
CA LEU A 38 -4.57 -1.45 -3.25
C LEU A 38 -3.48 -0.64 -3.94
N MET A 39 -2.35 -0.53 -3.26
CA MET A 39 -1.16 0.15 -3.76
C MET A 39 -0.08 -0.87 -4.07
N TYR A 40 0.78 -0.56 -5.04
CA TYR A 40 2.00 -1.33 -5.30
C TYR A 40 3.23 -0.46 -5.04
N ASP A 41 4.37 -1.09 -4.77
CA ASP A 41 5.65 -0.38 -4.62
C ASP A 41 6.30 -0.14 -5.99
N ARG A 42 6.66 1.12 -6.26
CA ARG A 42 7.32 1.62 -7.46
C ARG A 42 8.84 1.70 -7.29
N GLY A 43 9.33 1.67 -6.05
CA GLY A 43 10.75 1.89 -5.73
C GLY A 43 11.64 0.65 -5.81
N GLY A 44 11.12 -0.51 -6.22
CA GLY A 44 11.83 -1.79 -6.27
C GLY A 44 11.03 -2.88 -7.00
N GLU A 45 11.29 -4.16 -6.72
CA GLU A 45 10.49 -5.27 -7.27
C GLU A 45 9.03 -5.16 -6.78
N ALA A 46 8.09 -5.03 -7.73
CA ALA A 46 6.68 -4.80 -7.49
C ALA A 46 5.93 -6.07 -7.03
N ASP A 47 6.44 -6.73 -6.00
CA ASP A 47 5.94 -8.04 -5.57
C ASP A 47 4.87 -7.97 -4.48
N SER A 48 4.64 -6.79 -3.90
CA SER A 48 3.72 -6.62 -2.76
C SER A 48 2.60 -5.65 -3.05
N LEU A 49 1.39 -6.06 -2.67
CA LEU A 49 0.22 -5.19 -2.62
C LEU A 49 0.01 -4.67 -1.20
N TRP A 50 -0.37 -3.41 -1.09
CA TRP A 50 -0.49 -2.69 0.17
C TRP A 50 -1.89 -2.11 0.35
N SER A 51 -2.44 -2.28 1.54
CA SER A 51 -3.73 -1.68 1.91
C SER A 51 -3.51 -0.29 2.49
N LYS A 52 -4.17 0.73 1.92
CA LYS A 52 -4.18 2.09 2.50
C LYS A 52 -4.88 2.14 3.87
N VAL A 53 -5.87 1.27 4.08
CA VAL A 53 -6.70 1.25 5.30
C VAL A 53 -5.94 0.60 6.44
N MET A 54 -5.27 -0.52 6.18
CA MET A 54 -4.52 -1.26 7.19
C MET A 54 -3.05 -0.82 7.31
N THR A 55 -2.61 0.11 6.45
CA THR A 55 -1.23 0.62 6.38
C THR A 55 -0.17 -0.48 6.33
N LYS A 56 -0.48 -1.61 5.67
CA LYS A 56 0.40 -2.79 5.61
C LYS A 56 0.32 -3.53 4.29
N GLY A 57 1.34 -4.34 4.02
CA GLY A 57 1.34 -5.31 2.93
C GLY A 57 0.29 -6.40 3.17
N VAL A 58 -0.52 -6.68 2.16
CA VAL A 58 -1.56 -7.72 2.18
C VAL A 58 -1.28 -8.86 1.21
N SER A 59 -0.36 -8.65 0.27
CA SER A 59 0.17 -9.68 -0.62
C SER A 59 1.69 -9.53 -0.76
N GLY A 60 2.35 -10.61 -1.16
CA GLY A 60 3.78 -10.61 -1.43
C GLY A 60 4.67 -10.64 -0.20
N PRO A 61 5.98 -10.38 -0.37
CA PRO A 61 6.96 -10.35 0.72
C PRO A 61 6.59 -9.43 1.89
N ALA A 62 5.87 -8.33 1.64
CA ALA A 62 5.42 -7.42 2.69
C ALA A 62 4.29 -8.01 3.57
N ALA A 63 3.55 -9.01 3.10
CA ALA A 63 2.53 -9.70 3.89
C ALA A 63 3.13 -10.74 4.84
N ARG A 64 4.26 -11.37 4.47
CA ARG A 64 4.93 -12.41 5.28
C ARG A 64 5.75 -11.85 6.45
N LYS A 65 6.03 -10.55 6.50
CA LYS A 65 6.89 -9.92 7.51
C LYS A 65 6.13 -9.29 8.69
N LEU A 66 5.00 -9.87 9.10
CA LEU A 66 4.33 -9.50 10.35
C LEU A 66 4.46 -10.64 11.37
N PRO A 67 4.96 -10.39 12.60
CA PRO A 67 4.70 -11.27 13.73
C PRO A 67 3.20 -11.30 14.08
#